data_AF-A0A922WMV9-F1
#
_entry.id   AF-A0A922WMV9-F1
#
_cell.length_a   1.000
_cell.length_b   1.000
_cell.length_c   1.000
_cell.angle_alpha   90.00
_cell.angle_beta   90.00
_cell.angle_gamma   90.00
#
_symmetry.space_group_name_H-M   'P 1'
#
loop_
_entity.id
_entity.type
_entity.pdbx_description
1 polymer ?
#
loop_
_entity_poly.entity_id
_entity_poly.type
_entity_poly.pdbx_seq_one_letter_code
_entity_poly.pdbx_strand_id
1 'polypeptide(L)'
;MTTPLPADPSASAKSSKAALGIIFLTVFIDLLGFGIVLPLLPRYGEYFQADGFQLGFLSASFSAMQFLFSPLWGRLSDRIGRRPVLVFGLASTAFFYLMFGLVTHWGVEGDILGF
;
A
#
# COMPACT_ATOMS: atom_id res chain seq x y z
N MET A 1 -47.21 2.59 26.76
CA MET A 1 -46.57 2.26 25.47
C MET A 1 -45.73 3.46 25.06
N THR A 2 -44.43 3.45 25.37
CA THR A 2 -43.50 4.56 25.07
C THR A 2 -42.69 4.16 23.85
N THR A 3 -43.05 4.68 22.68
CA THR A 3 -42.26 4.52 21.46
C THR A 3 -40.89 5.20 21.68
N PRO A 4 -39.75 4.54 21.46
CA PRO A 4 -38.45 5.19 21.56
C PRO A 4 -38.35 6.34 20.54
N LEU A 5 -37.84 7.49 20.97
CA LEU A 5 -37.55 8.61 20.07
C LEU A 5 -36.61 8.17 18.93
N PRO A 6 -36.83 8.63 17.68
CA PRO A 6 -35.92 8.36 16.58
C PRO A 6 -34.53 8.91 16.91
N ALA A 7 -33.50 8.07 16.74
CA ALA A 7 -32.12 8.44 17.00
C ALA A 7 -31.72 9.67 16.17
N ASP A 8 -31.13 10.66 16.84
CA ASP A 8 -30.74 11.94 16.25
C ASP A 8 -29.65 11.72 15.16
N PRO A 9 -29.92 12.02 13.88
CA PRO A 9 -28.98 11.80 12.78
C PRO A 9 -27.76 12.76 12.81
N SER A 10 -27.75 13.75 13.71
CA SER A 10 -26.73 14.80 13.76
C SER A 10 -25.40 14.39 14.39
N ALA A 11 -25.32 13.23 15.07
CA ALA A 11 -24.09 12.76 15.72
C ALA A 11 -23.02 12.22 14.73
N SER A 12 -23.38 11.97 13.46
CA SER A 12 -22.50 11.32 12.47
C SER A 12 -21.65 12.29 11.63
N ALA A 13 -22.01 13.57 11.56
CA ALA A 13 -21.48 14.48 10.53
C ALA A 13 -20.07 15.07 10.78
N LYS A 14 -19.57 15.10 12.03
CA LYS A 14 -18.27 15.73 12.35
C LYS A 14 -17.05 14.82 12.16
N SER A 15 -17.25 13.50 12.06
CA SER A 15 -16.15 12.50 11.94
C SER A 15 -15.57 12.39 10.52
N SER A 16 -16.31 12.83 9.50
CA SER A 16 -16.02 12.54 8.09
C SER A 16 -14.83 13.31 7.51
N LYS A 17 -14.61 14.57 7.91
CA LYS A 17 -13.51 15.40 7.36
C LYS A 17 -12.13 14.91 7.81
N ALA A 18 -11.98 14.54 9.08
CA ALA A 18 -10.73 14.01 9.61
C ALA A 18 -10.41 12.62 9.00
N ALA A 19 -11.42 11.76 8.84
CA ALA A 19 -11.26 10.47 8.17
C ALA A 19 -10.85 10.63 6.71
N LEU A 20 -11.46 11.56 5.97
CA LEU A 20 -11.09 11.85 4.58
C LEU A 20 -9.65 12.36 4.49
N GLY A 21 -9.24 13.25 5.40
CA GLY A 21 -7.86 13.76 5.47
C GLY A 21 -6.83 12.65 5.72
N ILE A 22 -7.13 11.71 6.61
CA ILE A 22 -6.24 10.55 6.90
C ILE A 22 -6.13 9.64 5.67
N ILE A 23 -7.25 9.32 5.01
CA ILE A 23 -7.24 8.50 3.79
C ILE A 23 -6.45 9.20 2.69
N PHE A 24 -6.69 10.50 2.50
CA PHE A 24 -5.97 11.30 1.52
C PHE A 24 -4.46 11.28 1.78
N LEU A 25 -4.03 11.54 3.02
CA LEU A 25 -2.61 11.53 3.39
C LEU A 25 -1.99 10.14 3.19
N THR A 26 -2.72 9.08 3.54
CA THR A 26 -2.27 7.69 3.37
C THR A 26 -2.03 7.38 1.90
N VAL A 27 -3.02 7.66 1.04
CA VAL A 27 -2.92 7.44 -0.41
C VAL A 27 -1.82 8.30 -1.02
N PHE A 28 -1.65 9.55 -0.55
CA PHE A 28 -0.58 10.44 -0.99
C PHE A 28 0.81 9.88 -0.67
N ILE A 29 1.03 9.37 0.54
CA ILE A 29 2.30 8.75 0.95
C ILE A 29 2.56 7.49 0.11
N ASP A 30 1.54 6.66 -0.14
CA ASP A 30 1.68 5.45 -0.97
C ASP A 30 2.05 5.78 -2.42
N LEU A 31 1.41 6.80 -3.01
CA LEU A 31 1.72 7.30 -4.36
C LEU A 31 3.13 7.85 -4.46
N LEU A 32 3.60 8.58 -3.44
CA LEU A 32 4.97 9.07 -3.38
C LEU A 32 5.98 7.91 -3.33
N GLY A 33 5.78 6.95 -2.42
CA GLY A 33 6.65 5.78 -2.30
C GLY A 33 6.70 4.98 -3.60
N PHE A 34 5.53 4.69 -4.19
CA PHE A 34 5.45 3.99 -5.47
C PHE A 34 6.13 4.75 -6.60
N GLY A 35 5.95 6.08 -6.66
CA GLY A 35 6.59 6.94 -7.66
C GLY A 35 8.12 6.98 -7.54
N ILE A 36 8.66 6.89 -6.33
CA ILE A 36 10.11 6.79 -6.09
C ILE A 36 10.65 5.42 -6.54
N VAL A 37 9.85 4.36 -6.38
CA VAL A 37 10.26 2.98 -6.71
C VAL A 37 10.13 2.67 -8.20
N LEU A 38 9.18 3.29 -8.91
CA LEU A 38 8.94 3.08 -10.33
C LEU A 38 10.21 3.19 -11.21
N PRO A 39 11.06 4.23 -11.10
CA PRO A 39 12.31 4.33 -11.88
C PRO A 39 13.40 3.35 -11.43
N LEU A 40 13.28 2.75 -10.24
CA LEU A 40 14.21 1.71 -9.81
C LEU A 40 13.99 0.41 -10.59
N LEU A 41 12.76 0.11 -11.01
CA LEU A 41 12.43 -1.12 -11.73
C LEU A 41 13.27 -1.31 -13.01
N PRO A 42 13.36 -0.33 -13.94
CA PRO A 42 14.23 -0.46 -15.11
C PRO A 42 15.72 -0.47 -14.75
N ARG A 43 16.14 0.30 -13.73
CA ARG A 43 17.53 0.28 -13.22
C ARG A 43 17.95 -1.10 -12.70
N TYR A 44 17.08 -1.75 -11.95
CA TYR A 44 17.30 -3.13 -11.50
C TYR A 44 17.21 -4.12 -12.64
N GLY A 45 16.34 -3.89 -13.62
CA GLY A 45 16.30 -4.67 -14.85
C GLY A 45 17.64 -4.67 -15.58
N GLU A 46 18.26 -3.49 -15.74
CA GLU A 46 19.60 -3.36 -16.31
C GLU A 46 20.67 -4.05 -15.45
N TYR A 47 20.62 -3.85 -14.13
CA TYR A 47 21.58 -4.44 -13.18
C TYR A 47 21.55 -5.98 -13.19
N PHE A 48 20.36 -6.58 -13.22
CA PHE A 48 20.17 -8.03 -13.26
C PHE A 48 20.15 -8.61 -14.68
N GLN A 49 20.40 -7.80 -15.71
CA GLN A 49 20.28 -8.17 -17.13
C GLN A 49 18.92 -8.82 -17.47
N ALA A 50 17.85 -8.31 -16.87
CA ALA A 50 16.49 -8.78 -17.13
C ALA A 50 16.00 -8.31 -18.51
N ASP A 51 15.47 -9.23 -19.29
CA ASP A 51 14.86 -8.92 -20.59
C ASP A 51 13.54 -8.16 -20.41
N GLY A 52 13.13 -7.39 -21.43
CA GLY A 52 11.88 -6.62 -21.43
C GLY A 52 10.65 -7.49 -21.18
N PHE A 53 10.69 -8.77 -21.59
CA PHE A 53 9.64 -9.73 -21.29
C PHE A 53 9.52 -10.02 -19.79
N GLN A 54 10.64 -10.13 -19.06
CA GLN A 54 10.64 -10.38 -17.61
C GLN A 54 10.10 -9.18 -16.84
N LEU A 55 10.50 -7.96 -17.22
CA LEU A 55 9.95 -6.73 -16.64
C LEU A 55 8.45 -6.57 -16.91
N GLY A 56 8.01 -6.96 -18.11
CA GLY A 56 6.60 -7.00 -18.48
C GLY A 56 5.82 -8.01 -17.62
N PHE A 57 6.38 -9.22 -17.42
CA PHE A 57 5.76 -10.24 -16.59
C PHE A 57 5.69 -9.83 -15.11
N LEU A 58 6.74 -9.18 -14.61
CA LEU A 58 6.77 -8.61 -13.25
C LEU A 58 5.64 -7.57 -13.08
N SER A 59 5.52 -6.63 -14.00
CA SER A 59 4.47 -5.60 -13.99
C SER A 59 3.06 -6.19 -14.13
N ALA A 60 2.91 -7.23 -14.97
CA ALA A 60 1.65 -7.95 -15.13
C ALA A 60 1.27 -8.71 -13.86
N SER A 61 2.22 -9.38 -13.21
CA SER A 61 2.00 -10.07 -11.94
C SER A 61 1.58 -9.11 -10.83
N PHE A 62 2.20 -7.93 -10.75
CA PHE A 62 1.82 -6.88 -9.82
C PHE A 62 0.38 -6.42 -10.03
N SER A 63 0.02 -6.11 -11.28
CA SER A 63 -1.34 -5.70 -11.64
C SER A 63 -2.37 -6.80 -11.37
N ALA A 64 -2.03 -8.07 -11.66
CA ALA A 64 -2.90 -9.20 -11.40
C ALA A 64 -3.16 -9.40 -9.90
N MET A 65 -2.11 -9.31 -9.08
CA MET A 65 -2.24 -9.36 -7.62
C MET A 65 -3.07 -8.18 -7.12
N GLN A 66 -2.82 -6.95 -7.58
CA GLN A 66 -3.66 -5.81 -7.21
C GLN A 66 -5.13 -6.01 -7.57
N PHE A 67 -5.42 -6.56 -8.75
CA PHE A 67 -6.79 -6.83 -9.19
C PHE A 67 -7.49 -7.88 -8.30
N LEU A 68 -6.79 -8.94 -7.90
CA LEU A 68 -7.32 -9.99 -7.02
C LEU A 68 -7.49 -9.49 -5.57
N PHE A 69 -6.50 -8.77 -5.05
CA PHE A 69 -6.45 -8.38 -3.65
C PHE A 69 -7.23 -7.09 -3.35
N SER A 70 -7.41 -6.19 -4.32
CA SER A 70 -8.20 -4.96 -4.15
C SER A 70 -9.63 -5.22 -3.63
N PRO A 71 -10.44 -6.08 -4.25
CA PRO A 71 -11.78 -6.39 -3.73
C PRO A 71 -11.73 -7.18 -2.42
N LEU A 72 -10.71 -8.02 -2.22
CA LEU A 72 -10.55 -8.82 -1.01
C LEU A 72 -10.33 -7.91 0.22
N TRP A 73 -9.39 -6.96 0.11
CA TRP A 73 -9.09 -5.97 1.14
C TRP A 73 -10.22 -4.98 1.34
N GLY A 74 -10.92 -4.59 0.27
CA GLY A 74 -12.12 -3.75 0.37
C GLY A 74 -13.20 -4.41 1.25
N ARG A 75 -13.54 -5.67 0.97
CA ARG A 75 -14.53 -6.42 1.76
C ARG A 75 -14.09 -6.66 3.19
N LEU A 76 -12.79 -6.90 3.41
CA LEU A 76 -12.23 -7.10 4.76
C LEU A 76 -12.26 -5.79 5.57
N SER A 77 -11.92 -4.67 4.93
CA SER A 77 -12.00 -3.31 5.51
C SER A 77 -13.42 -2.95 5.92
N ASP A 78 -14.41 -3.28 5.11
CA ASP A 78 -15.81 -2.99 5.43
C ASP A 78 -16.34 -3.87 6.58
N ARG A 79 -15.73 -5.05 6.85
CA ARG A 79 -16.12 -5.94 7.97
C ARG A 79 -15.44 -5.60 9.30
N ILE A 80 -14.13 -5.31 9.29
CA ILE A 80 -13.33 -5.07 10.51
C ILE A 80 -13.34 -3.58 10.90
N GLY A 81 -13.75 -2.71 9.96
CA GLY A 81 -13.70 -1.27 10.10
C GLY A 81 -12.47 -0.68 9.40
N ARG A 82 -12.65 0.50 8.80
CA ARG A 82 -11.64 1.13 7.91
C ARG A 82 -10.35 1.54 8.63
N ARG A 83 -10.41 1.97 9.89
CA ARG A 83 -9.26 2.46 10.65
C ARG A 83 -8.16 1.40 10.88
N PRO A 84 -8.44 0.21 11.44
CA PRO A 84 -7.39 -0.80 11.66
C PRO A 84 -6.75 -1.29 10.36
N VAL A 85 -7.53 -1.41 9.27
CA VAL A 85 -7.00 -1.83 7.97
C VAL A 85 -6.05 -0.80 7.37
N LEU A 86 -6.37 0.50 7.48
CA LEU A 86 -5.49 1.57 7.02
C LEU A 86 -4.16 1.59 7.80
N VAL A 87 -4.20 1.46 9.13
CA VAL A 87 -2.98 1.44 9.95
C VAL A 87 -2.13 0.22 9.65
N PHE A 88 -2.76 -0.95 9.50
CA PHE A 88 -2.04 -2.18 9.15
C PHE A 88 -1.41 -2.10 7.76
N GLY A 89 -2.14 -1.54 6.78
CA GLY A 89 -1.62 -1.29 5.44
C GLY A 89 -0.40 -0.37 5.48
N LEU A 90 -0.52 0.79 6.14
CA LEU A 90 0.57 1.75 6.26
C LEU A 90 1.80 1.17 6.98
N ALA A 91 1.59 0.41 8.07
CA ALA A 91 2.66 -0.25 8.80
C ALA A 91 3.36 -1.32 7.94
N SER A 92 2.59 -2.09 7.17
CA SER A 92 3.12 -3.09 6.25
C SER A 92 3.94 -2.43 5.14
N THR A 93 3.41 -1.36 4.52
CA THR A 93 4.13 -0.60 3.49
C THR A 93 5.44 -0.02 4.03
N ALA A 94 5.43 0.57 5.22
CA ALA A 94 6.64 1.08 5.87
C ALA A 94 7.66 -0.04 6.13
N PHE A 95 7.20 -1.19 6.63
CA PHE A 95 8.05 -2.35 6.86
C PHE A 95 8.70 -2.86 5.56
N PHE A 96 7.92 -3.02 4.48
CA PHE A 96 8.45 -3.49 3.20
C PHE A 96 9.41 -2.49 2.56
N TYR A 97 9.15 -1.18 2.65
CA TYR A 97 10.09 -0.18 2.14
C TYR A 97 11.38 -0.12 2.96
N LEU A 98 11.30 -0.24 4.29
CA LEU A 98 12.48 -0.36 5.13
C LEU A 98 13.28 -1.60 4.78
N MET A 99 12.62 -2.75 4.63
CA MET A 99 13.27 -4.01 4.23
C MET A 99 13.91 -3.88 2.85
N PHE A 100 13.23 -3.27 1.88
CA PHE A 100 13.78 -3.01 0.54
C PHE A 100 15.00 -2.09 0.59
N GLY A 101 14.94 -1.00 1.35
CA GLY A 101 16.06 -0.09 1.54
C GLY A 101 17.25 -0.76 2.23
N LEU A 102 16.98 -1.57 3.26
CA LEU A 102 17.99 -2.37 3.94
C LEU A 102 18.64 -3.33 2.95
N VAL A 103 17.85 -4.20 2.28
CA VAL A 103 18.37 -5.17 1.31
C VAL A 103 19.15 -4.49 0.19
N THR A 104 18.71 -3.31 -0.26
CA THR A 104 19.47 -2.53 -1.25
C THR A 104 20.80 -2.07 -0.67
N HIS A 105 20.82 -1.54 0.55
CA HIS A 105 22.05 -1.09 1.22
C HIS A 105 23.02 -2.26 1.47
N TRP A 106 22.57 -3.36 2.07
CA TRP A 106 23.40 -4.55 2.32
C TRP A 106 23.78 -5.28 1.02
N GLY A 107 22.89 -5.30 0.02
CA GLY A 107 23.14 -5.93 -1.28
C GLY A 107 24.10 -5.15 -2.18
N VAL A 108 24.21 -3.83 -2.00
CA VAL A 108 25.14 -2.96 -2.74
C VAL A 108 26.48 -2.78 -2.02
N GLU A 109 26.51 -2.82 -0.68
CA GLU A 109 27.75 -2.57 0.09
C GLU A 109 28.52 -3.81 0.55
N GLY A 110 27.95 -5.02 0.48
CA GLY A 110 28.76 -6.24 0.64
C GLY A 110 28.03 -7.48 1.14
N ASP A 111 28.43 -8.62 0.57
CA ASP A 111 28.38 -9.98 1.15
C ASP A 111 27.20 -10.92 0.84
N ILE A 112 26.19 -10.54 0.03
CA ILE A 112 25.13 -11.49 -0.42
C ILE A 112 24.98 -11.64 -1.94
N LEU A 113 25.42 -10.65 -2.74
CA LEU A 113 25.46 -10.76 -4.20
C LEU A 113 26.86 -11.01 -4.76
N GLY A 114 27.90 -11.06 -3.92
CA GLY A 114 29.20 -11.67 -4.22
C GLY A 114 29.78 -11.37 -5.61
N PHE A 115 29.74 -10.11 -6.05
CA PHE A 115 30.48 -9.61 -7.20
C PHE A 115 31.31 -8.40 -6.77
#